data_AF-A0ABD6ETF5-F1
#
_entry.id   AF-A0ABD6ETF5-F1
#
_cell.length_a   1.000
_cell.length_b   1.000
_cell.length_c   1.000
_cell.angle_alpha   90.00
_cell.angle_beta   90.00
_cell.angle_gamma   90.00
#
_symmetry.space_group_name_H-M   'P 1'
#
loop_
_entity.id
_entity.type
_entity.pdbx_description
1 polymer ?
#
loop_
_entity_poly.entity_id
_entity_poly.type
_entity_poly.pdbx_seq_one_letter_code
_entity_poly.pdbx_strand_id
1 'polypeptide(L)'
;MITKPVGTKDELTQNVLRTSPNDNRTGDVSSNQDEIASGNKKRNVSIIFTTLLCLTVVVIAGVALTTTVTSKAEDVKRVRRDISYQQCRAVCRKEFRIPPLVLISLDGFWAQYLERGLAPNLESVAECGVRAKYMRPVFPTKTFPNHYSIATGLYPESHGIIDNRMWDPSVEGENFKASTTVPGFYLGEPIWNTVIKNGQKSAVFFWPGSEAEVGGLKPTYFMKYNGSVPFSTRVDQIVQWLLLPEDQRPSFVAAYISQPDENGHKYGPFSEKVTLETYR
;
A
#
# COMPACT_ATOMS: atom_id res chain seq x y z
N MET A 1 -0.33 29.11 -44.47
CA MET A 1 0.14 28.57 -45.77
C MET A 1 -0.24 27.08 -45.78
N ILE A 2 -1.30 26.69 -46.50
CA ILE A 2 -1.30 26.33 -47.94
C ILE A 2 -0.41 25.09 -48.16
N THR A 3 -0.80 23.96 -48.75
CA THR A 3 -2.04 23.30 -49.23
C THR A 3 -1.61 21.87 -49.62
N LYS A 4 -2.49 20.88 -49.38
CA LYS A 4 -2.95 19.77 -50.26
C LYS A 4 -2.61 19.89 -51.79
N PRO A 5 -2.88 18.90 -52.71
CA PRO A 5 -3.40 17.51 -52.58
C PRO A 5 -3.05 16.48 -53.73
N VAL A 6 -3.76 15.32 -53.70
CA VAL A 6 -4.51 14.62 -54.81
C VAL A 6 -3.87 13.49 -55.66
N GLY A 7 -4.68 12.41 -55.78
CA GLY A 7 -4.81 11.50 -56.93
C GLY A 7 -5.36 10.11 -56.51
N THR A 8 -6.68 9.82 -56.36
CA THR A 8 -7.74 9.42 -57.34
C THR A 8 -7.33 8.35 -58.34
N LYS A 9 -8.13 7.37 -58.82
CA LYS A 9 -9.46 6.73 -58.64
C LYS A 9 -9.40 5.47 -59.57
N ASP A 10 -10.24 4.44 -59.49
CA ASP A 10 -11.46 4.18 -60.32
C ASP A 10 -11.78 2.66 -60.17
N GLU A 11 -13.02 2.23 -59.84
CA GLU A 11 -14.12 1.79 -60.74
C GLU A 11 -13.80 0.53 -61.59
N LEU A 12 -14.67 -0.41 -61.99
CA LEU A 12 -16.02 -0.93 -61.69
C LEU A 12 -16.23 -2.06 -62.76
N THR A 13 -17.36 -2.81 -62.72
CA THR A 13 -17.96 -3.67 -63.80
C THR A 13 -17.41 -5.08 -64.05
N GLN A 14 -18.14 -6.09 -64.55
CA GLN A 14 -19.54 -6.56 -64.53
C GLN A 14 -19.58 -7.96 -65.21
N ASN A 15 -20.62 -8.74 -64.90
CA ASN A 15 -21.18 -9.96 -65.54
C ASN A 15 -20.88 -10.26 -67.03
N VAL A 16 -20.76 -11.57 -67.38
CA VAL A 16 -21.25 -12.14 -68.66
C VAL A 16 -21.76 -13.59 -68.52
N LEU A 17 -22.97 -13.83 -69.05
CA LEU A 17 -23.66 -15.09 -69.33
C LEU A 17 -23.38 -15.59 -70.77
N ARG A 18 -23.45 -16.91 -71.05
CA ARG A 18 -23.81 -17.53 -72.38
C ARG A 18 -24.04 -19.06 -72.26
N THR A 19 -25.29 -19.57 -72.43
CA THR A 19 -25.92 -20.30 -73.59
C THR A 19 -25.44 -21.76 -73.84
N SER A 20 -26.20 -22.87 -73.64
CA SER A 20 -27.37 -23.51 -74.38
C SER A 20 -26.92 -24.77 -75.21
N PRO A 21 -27.76 -25.70 -75.76
CA PRO A 21 -28.81 -26.62 -75.22
C PRO A 21 -28.76 -28.13 -75.71
N ASN A 22 -29.70 -28.95 -75.19
CA ASN A 22 -30.34 -30.22 -75.68
C ASN A 22 -29.57 -31.57 -75.74
N ASP A 23 -30.10 -32.64 -75.09
CA ASP A 23 -30.94 -33.70 -75.72
C ASP A 23 -31.51 -34.71 -74.69
N ASN A 24 -32.66 -35.31 -75.01
CA ASN A 24 -33.52 -36.22 -74.23
C ASN A 24 -32.98 -37.65 -74.05
N ARG A 25 -33.24 -38.29 -72.89
CA ARG A 25 -33.74 -39.68 -72.81
C ARG A 25 -34.20 -40.10 -71.39
N THR A 26 -35.50 -40.35 -71.28
CA THR A 26 -36.20 -41.44 -70.54
C THR A 26 -35.62 -41.99 -69.23
N GLY A 27 -36.40 -41.95 -68.14
CA GLY A 27 -36.23 -42.85 -66.99
C GLY A 27 -36.82 -42.34 -65.68
N ASP A 28 -37.94 -42.92 -65.29
CA ASP A 28 -38.66 -42.91 -64.01
C ASP A 28 -37.78 -42.88 -62.73
N VAL A 29 -38.04 -42.01 -61.74
CA VAL A 29 -37.95 -42.25 -60.27
C VAL A 29 -38.65 -41.10 -59.51
N SER A 30 -39.88 -41.32 -59.03
CA SER A 30 -40.49 -40.52 -57.95
C SER A 30 -40.10 -41.10 -56.58
N SER A 31 -39.04 -40.60 -55.94
CA SER A 31 -38.78 -40.91 -54.51
C SER A 31 -37.87 -39.95 -53.73
N ASN A 32 -37.27 -38.91 -54.33
CA ASN A 32 -36.13 -38.21 -53.69
C ASN A 32 -36.41 -36.81 -53.10
N GLN A 33 -37.66 -36.32 -53.07
CA GLN A 33 -37.96 -34.99 -52.48
C GLN A 33 -38.34 -35.03 -50.99
N ASP A 34 -38.94 -36.12 -50.50
CA ASP A 34 -39.38 -36.22 -49.09
C ASP A 34 -38.24 -36.60 -48.13
N GLU A 35 -37.21 -37.33 -48.58
CA GLU A 35 -36.06 -37.70 -47.75
C GLU A 35 -35.15 -36.52 -47.39
N ILE A 36 -34.96 -35.56 -48.31
CA ILE A 36 -34.07 -34.39 -48.10
C ILE A 36 -34.69 -33.41 -47.08
N ALA A 37 -36.01 -33.20 -47.15
CA ALA A 37 -36.73 -32.34 -46.20
C ALA A 37 -36.78 -32.94 -44.78
N SER A 38 -36.94 -34.26 -44.67
CA SER A 38 -36.90 -35.02 -43.41
C SER A 38 -35.50 -34.98 -42.77
N GLY A 39 -34.44 -35.14 -43.57
CA GLY A 39 -33.04 -35.07 -43.14
C GLY A 39 -32.64 -33.70 -42.59
N ASN A 40 -33.03 -32.61 -43.28
CA ASN A 40 -32.75 -31.24 -42.80
C ASN A 40 -33.54 -30.88 -41.53
N LYS A 41 -34.79 -31.34 -41.38
CA LYS A 41 -35.58 -31.12 -40.16
C LYS A 41 -34.98 -31.85 -38.96
N LYS A 42 -34.56 -33.12 -39.12
CA LYS A 42 -33.88 -33.89 -38.07
C LYS A 42 -32.52 -33.29 -37.70
N ARG A 43 -31.74 -32.83 -38.70
CA ARG A 43 -30.44 -32.17 -38.49
C ARG A 43 -30.59 -30.82 -37.77
N ASN A 44 -31.56 -30.01 -38.12
CA ASN A 44 -31.83 -28.73 -37.45
C ASN A 44 -32.32 -28.92 -36.01
N VAL A 45 -33.18 -29.91 -35.76
CA VAL A 45 -33.59 -30.28 -34.39
C VAL A 45 -32.40 -30.78 -33.56
N SER A 46 -31.52 -31.59 -34.15
CA SER A 46 -30.30 -32.07 -33.48
C SER A 46 -29.34 -30.92 -33.12
N ILE A 47 -29.17 -29.94 -34.01
CA ILE A 47 -28.33 -28.74 -33.77
C ILE A 47 -28.94 -27.87 -32.66
N ILE A 48 -30.26 -27.66 -32.66
CA ILE A 48 -30.95 -26.91 -31.61
C ILE A 48 -30.81 -27.61 -30.26
N PHE A 49 -30.95 -28.94 -30.20
CA PHE A 49 -30.75 -29.70 -28.97
C PHE A 49 -29.30 -29.65 -28.46
N THR A 50 -28.31 -29.77 -29.34
CA THR A 50 -26.89 -29.69 -28.93
C THR A 50 -26.50 -28.29 -28.48
N THR A 51 -26.99 -27.24 -29.15
CA THR A 51 -26.73 -25.86 -28.75
C THR A 51 -27.40 -25.52 -27.40
N LEU A 52 -28.64 -25.96 -27.19
CA LEU A 52 -29.31 -25.82 -25.89
C LEU A 52 -28.56 -26.59 -24.79
N LEU A 53 -28.12 -27.82 -25.05
CA LEU A 53 -27.35 -28.61 -24.09
C LEU A 53 -26.02 -27.91 -23.74
N CYS A 54 -25.26 -27.44 -24.73
CA CYS A 54 -24.02 -26.70 -24.49
C CYS A 54 -24.26 -25.42 -23.69
N LEU A 55 -25.31 -24.65 -24.00
CA LEU A 55 -25.67 -23.45 -23.24
C LEU A 55 -26.00 -23.78 -21.78
N THR A 56 -26.75 -24.86 -21.52
CA THR A 56 -27.07 -25.28 -20.15
C THR A 56 -25.82 -25.69 -19.37
N VAL A 57 -24.88 -26.40 -20.00
CA VAL A 57 -23.61 -26.79 -19.36
C VAL A 57 -22.76 -25.58 -19.01
N VAL A 58 -22.67 -24.58 -19.91
CA VAL A 58 -21.93 -23.33 -19.66
C VAL A 58 -22.55 -22.54 -18.51
N VAL A 59 -23.89 -22.44 -18.44
CA VAL A 59 -24.58 -21.76 -17.34
C VAL A 59 -24.34 -22.48 -16.02
N ILE A 60 -24.45 -23.82 -15.98
CA ILE A 60 -24.19 -24.62 -14.76
C ILE A 60 -22.74 -24.45 -14.31
N ALA A 61 -21.77 -24.50 -15.23
CA ALA A 61 -20.36 -24.28 -14.92
C ALA A 61 -20.10 -22.85 -14.40
N GLY A 62 -20.74 -21.83 -14.97
CA GLY A 62 -20.65 -20.44 -14.50
C GLY A 62 -21.24 -20.25 -13.10
N VAL A 63 -22.38 -20.87 -12.80
CA VAL A 63 -23.00 -20.84 -11.47
C VAL A 63 -22.15 -21.60 -10.45
N ALA A 64 -21.59 -22.77 -10.80
CA ALA A 64 -20.68 -23.52 -9.94
C ALA A 64 -19.37 -22.76 -9.66
N LEU A 65 -18.82 -22.07 -10.67
CA LEU A 65 -17.61 -21.27 -10.50
C LEU A 65 -17.87 -20.03 -9.64
N THR A 66 -18.98 -19.32 -9.86
CA THR A 66 -19.33 -18.15 -9.04
C THR A 66 -19.58 -18.53 -7.58
N THR A 67 -20.35 -19.60 -7.32
CA THR A 67 -20.61 -20.09 -5.96
C THR A 67 -19.34 -20.55 -5.23
N THR A 68 -18.42 -21.24 -5.92
CA THR A 68 -17.13 -21.67 -5.33
C THR A 68 -16.16 -20.51 -5.09
N VAL A 69 -16.17 -19.49 -5.96
CA VAL A 69 -15.37 -18.28 -5.76
C VAL A 69 -15.92 -17.45 -4.60
N THR A 70 -17.25 -17.30 -4.49
CA THR A 70 -17.88 -16.60 -3.37
C THR A 70 -17.67 -17.34 -2.06
N SER A 71 -17.78 -18.68 -2.04
CA SER A 71 -17.56 -19.46 -0.82
C SER A 71 -16.12 -19.37 -0.33
N LYS A 72 -15.12 -19.45 -1.23
CA LYS A 72 -13.70 -19.25 -0.88
C LYS A 72 -13.42 -17.84 -0.37
N ALA A 73 -14.03 -16.82 -0.98
CA ALA A 73 -13.87 -15.43 -0.53
C ALA A 73 -14.49 -15.19 0.86
N GLU A 74 -15.61 -15.84 1.15
CA GLU A 74 -16.26 -15.81 2.47
C GLU A 74 -15.47 -16.58 3.53
N ASP A 75 -14.93 -17.76 3.19
CA ASP A 75 -14.08 -18.54 4.11
C ASP A 75 -12.78 -17.80 4.45
N VAL A 76 -12.12 -17.15 3.48
CA VAL A 76 -10.96 -16.29 3.73
C VAL A 76 -11.32 -15.11 4.65
N LYS A 77 -12.52 -14.52 4.49
CA LYS A 77 -13.02 -13.48 5.39
C LYS A 77 -13.41 -14.01 6.78
N ARG A 78 -13.76 -15.29 6.90
CA ARG A 78 -14.18 -15.95 8.15
C ARG A 78 -12.98 -16.35 9.00
N VAL A 79 -11.93 -16.92 8.38
CA VAL A 79 -10.67 -17.25 9.03
C VAL A 79 -9.99 -16.00 9.62
N ARG A 80 -10.19 -14.83 9.00
CA ARG A 80 -9.66 -13.55 9.49
C ARG A 80 -10.43 -12.94 10.69
N ARG A 81 -11.60 -13.49 11.06
CA ARG A 81 -12.55 -12.81 11.96
C ARG A 81 -12.73 -13.43 13.35
N ASP A 82 -11.92 -14.43 13.72
CA ASP A 82 -12.03 -15.13 15.01
C ASP A 82 -10.85 -14.82 15.94
N ILE A 83 -10.43 -13.55 16.01
CA ILE A 83 -9.50 -13.11 17.06
C ILE A 83 -10.31 -12.97 18.34
N SER A 84 -10.17 -13.97 19.22
CA SER A 84 -10.76 -13.95 20.56
C SER A 84 -10.25 -12.74 21.34
N TYR A 85 -11.14 -12.10 22.12
CA TYR A 85 -10.79 -11.03 23.05
C TYR A 85 -9.64 -11.39 24.02
N GLN A 86 -9.43 -12.68 24.30
CA GLN A 86 -8.27 -13.16 25.08
C GLN A 86 -6.94 -12.94 24.36
N GLN A 87 -6.92 -12.95 23.03
CA GLN A 87 -5.73 -12.83 22.21
C GLN A 87 -5.20 -11.38 22.15
N CYS A 88 -6.08 -10.39 22.39
CA CYS A 88 -5.73 -8.96 22.40
C CYS A 88 -5.50 -8.40 23.82
N ARG A 89 -5.52 -9.23 24.87
CA ARG A 89 -5.37 -8.74 26.25
C ARG A 89 -3.91 -8.34 26.53
N ALA A 90 -3.67 -7.04 26.69
CA ALA A 90 -2.40 -6.53 27.16
C ALA A 90 -2.22 -6.81 28.67
N VAL A 91 -1.07 -7.37 29.06
CA VAL A 91 -0.70 -7.60 30.46
C VAL A 91 0.69 -7.01 30.71
N CYS A 92 0.77 -6.03 31.60
CA CYS A 92 2.06 -5.51 32.07
C CYS A 92 2.68 -6.51 33.04
N ARG A 93 3.95 -6.86 32.81
CA ARG A 93 4.72 -7.64 33.80
C ARG A 93 4.99 -6.76 35.02
N LYS A 94 5.22 -7.41 36.17
CA LYS A 94 5.48 -6.73 37.45
C LYS A 94 6.68 -5.78 37.40
N GLU A 95 7.66 -6.06 36.53
CA GLU A 95 8.83 -5.20 36.34
C GLU A 95 8.52 -3.86 35.64
N PHE A 96 7.31 -3.67 35.08
CA PHE A 96 6.88 -2.44 34.43
C PHE A 96 5.83 -1.75 35.29
N ARG A 97 6.27 -0.90 36.23
CA ARG A 97 5.38 -0.10 37.08
C ARG A 97 4.53 0.89 36.28
N ILE A 98 5.13 1.46 35.23
CA ILE A 98 4.48 2.35 34.28
C ILE A 98 4.67 1.73 32.89
N PRO A 99 3.61 1.60 32.07
CA PRO A 99 3.74 1.11 30.70
C PRO A 99 4.63 2.07 29.89
N PRO A 100 5.70 1.59 29.24
CA PRO A 100 6.53 2.42 28.39
C PRO A 100 5.76 2.79 27.12
N LEU A 101 5.95 4.02 26.64
CA LEU A 101 5.45 4.46 25.34
C LEU A 101 6.51 4.20 24.27
N VAL A 102 6.14 3.44 23.23
CA VAL A 102 6.98 3.23 22.05
C VAL A 102 6.32 3.91 20.84
N LEU A 103 6.99 4.92 20.29
CA LEU A 103 6.58 5.65 19.11
C LEU A 103 7.40 5.20 17.91
N ILE A 104 6.76 4.57 16.93
CA ILE A 104 7.43 4.08 15.72
C ILE A 104 6.90 4.87 14.52
N SER A 105 7.80 5.50 13.77
CA SER A 105 7.48 6.13 12.48
C SER A 105 8.04 5.29 11.33
N LEU A 106 7.16 4.99 10.37
CA LEU A 106 7.50 4.40 9.08
C LEU A 106 7.36 5.52 8.05
N ASP A 107 8.48 6.05 7.54
CA ASP A 107 8.44 7.22 6.68
C ASP A 107 7.71 6.90 5.37
N GLY A 108 6.94 7.87 4.86
CA GLY A 108 6.16 7.71 3.65
C GLY A 108 5.09 6.62 3.71
N PHE A 109 4.75 6.11 4.91
CA PHE A 109 3.72 5.09 5.06
C PHE A 109 2.33 5.71 4.86
N TRP A 110 1.80 5.55 3.66
CA TRP A 110 0.50 6.06 3.28
C TRP A 110 -0.63 5.19 3.84
N ALA A 111 -1.70 5.83 4.35
CA ALA A 111 -2.88 5.13 4.89
C ALA A 111 -3.47 4.07 3.94
N GLN A 112 -3.38 4.28 2.62
CA GLN A 112 -3.86 3.30 1.62
C GLN A 112 -3.10 1.97 1.64
N TYR A 113 -1.86 1.93 2.15
CA TYR A 113 -1.10 0.68 2.21
C TYR A 113 -1.74 -0.34 3.16
N LEU A 114 -2.32 0.11 4.27
CA LEU A 114 -3.10 -0.75 5.18
C LEU A 114 -4.45 -1.18 4.59
N GLU A 115 -5.05 -0.38 3.72
CA GLU A 115 -6.32 -0.74 3.06
C GLU A 115 -6.12 -1.85 2.02
N ARG A 116 -4.90 -1.97 1.48
CA ARG A 116 -4.53 -2.99 0.49
C ARG A 116 -4.18 -4.36 1.11
N GLY A 117 -4.19 -4.49 2.43
CA GLY A 117 -3.88 -5.77 3.10
C GLY A 117 -2.39 -6.13 3.04
N LEU A 118 -1.51 -5.13 3.00
CA LEU A 118 -0.08 -5.31 2.71
C LEU A 118 0.80 -5.36 3.96
N ALA A 119 0.27 -5.19 5.16
CA ALA A 119 1.07 -5.08 6.38
C ALA A 119 0.48 -5.95 7.51
N PRO A 120 0.62 -7.29 7.43
CA PRO A 120 -0.09 -8.21 8.33
C PRO A 120 0.20 -7.95 9.82
N ASN A 121 1.44 -7.60 10.17
CA ASN A 121 1.81 -7.27 11.55
C ASN A 121 1.14 -5.98 12.05
N LEU A 122 1.10 -4.94 11.22
CA LEU A 122 0.42 -3.67 11.57
C LEU A 122 -1.09 -3.82 11.57
N GLU A 123 -1.64 -4.68 10.72
CA GLU A 123 -3.06 -5.04 10.71
C GLU A 123 -3.45 -5.74 12.00
N SER A 124 -2.65 -6.71 12.46
CA SER A 124 -2.86 -7.37 13.76
C SER A 124 -2.84 -6.36 14.92
N VAL A 125 -1.91 -5.40 14.91
CA VAL A 125 -1.90 -4.29 15.88
C VAL A 125 -3.17 -3.44 15.79
N ALA A 126 -3.66 -3.16 14.59
CA ALA A 126 -4.88 -2.38 14.38
C ALA A 126 -6.15 -3.14 14.80
N GLU A 127 -6.19 -4.46 14.65
CA GLU A 127 -7.31 -5.34 15.02
C GLU A 127 -7.45 -5.46 16.54
N CYS A 128 -6.32 -5.58 17.26
CA CYS A 128 -6.30 -5.63 18.72
C CYS A 128 -6.25 -4.24 19.41
N GLY A 129 -5.96 -3.19 18.65
CA GLY A 129 -5.69 -1.85 19.15
C GLY A 129 -6.69 -0.79 18.67
N VAL A 130 -6.20 0.45 18.57
CA VAL A 130 -6.98 1.59 18.06
C VAL A 130 -6.33 2.09 16.77
N ARG A 131 -7.16 2.29 15.74
CA ARG A 131 -6.73 2.80 14.44
C ARG A 131 -7.61 3.97 13.99
N ALA A 132 -6.97 5.07 13.60
CA ALA A 132 -7.62 6.14 12.85
C ALA A 132 -7.72 5.78 11.35
N LYS A 133 -8.71 6.33 10.64
CA LYS A 133 -8.82 6.17 9.17
C LYS A 133 -7.55 6.65 8.47
N TYR A 134 -7.04 7.81 8.88
CA TYR A 134 -5.77 8.37 8.48
C TYR A 134 -5.34 9.42 9.52
N MET A 135 -4.05 9.79 9.50
CA MET A 135 -3.53 10.95 10.23
C MET A 135 -3.19 12.04 9.21
N ARG A 136 -3.71 13.27 9.42
CA ARG A 136 -3.45 14.38 8.50
C ARG A 136 -2.07 15.00 8.81
N PRO A 137 -1.12 15.02 7.85
CA PRO A 137 0.16 15.69 8.06
C PRO A 137 0.00 17.21 8.14
N VAL A 138 1.01 17.88 8.70
CA VAL A 138 1.18 19.33 8.56
C VAL A 138 1.74 19.66 7.17
N PHE A 139 1.56 20.91 6.73
CA PHE A 139 2.16 21.41 5.49
C PHE A 139 3.51 22.09 5.78
N PRO A 140 4.56 21.86 4.97
CA PRO A 140 4.61 20.94 3.84
C PRO A 140 4.70 19.47 4.30
N THR A 141 4.21 18.54 3.47
CA THR A 141 4.19 17.09 3.76
C THR A 141 5.58 16.46 3.54
N LYS A 142 6.56 16.93 4.31
CA LYS A 142 7.97 16.51 4.28
C LYS A 142 8.38 15.88 5.61
N THR A 143 9.38 15.00 5.57
CA THR A 143 9.89 14.24 6.72
C THR A 143 10.19 15.13 7.93
N PHE A 144 11.12 16.08 7.81
CA PHE A 144 11.59 16.86 8.96
C PHE A 144 10.49 17.72 9.60
N PRO A 145 9.72 18.52 8.84
CA PRO A 145 8.62 19.29 9.41
C PRO A 145 7.61 18.41 10.15
N ASN A 146 7.16 17.31 9.54
CA ASN A 146 6.13 16.47 10.14
C ASN A 146 6.63 15.69 11.36
N HIS A 147 7.82 15.10 11.31
CA HIS A 147 8.38 14.36 12.45
C HIS A 147 8.64 15.28 13.64
N TYR A 148 9.07 16.53 13.39
CA TYR A 148 9.28 17.49 14.46
C TYR A 148 7.96 18.06 14.99
N SER A 149 6.94 18.25 14.14
CA SER A 149 5.57 18.54 14.58
C SER A 149 5.01 17.43 15.47
N ILE A 150 5.20 16.15 15.12
CA ILE A 150 4.78 15.02 15.96
C ILE A 150 5.49 15.05 17.32
N ALA A 151 6.79 15.36 17.32
CA ALA A 151 7.58 15.39 18.55
C ALA A 151 7.21 16.55 19.48
N THR A 152 6.74 17.67 18.95
CA THR A 152 6.55 18.94 19.70
C THR A 152 5.08 19.34 19.89
N GLY A 153 4.17 18.82 19.05
CA GLY A 153 2.78 19.29 18.98
C GLY A 153 2.62 20.67 18.33
N LEU A 154 3.67 21.22 17.72
CA LEU A 154 3.69 22.56 17.13
C LEU A 154 3.57 22.50 15.60
N TYR A 155 3.11 23.60 14.99
CA TYR A 155 3.20 23.79 13.54
C TYR A 155 4.63 24.14 13.10
N PRO A 156 5.00 23.91 11.82
CA PRO A 156 6.32 24.24 11.29
C PRO A 156 6.78 25.67 11.53
N GLU A 157 5.89 26.65 11.39
CA GLU A 157 6.17 28.06 11.66
C GLU A 157 6.54 28.34 13.13
N SER A 158 6.12 27.50 14.07
CA SER A 158 6.37 27.67 15.50
C SER A 158 7.60 26.89 15.98
N HIS A 159 7.84 25.70 15.43
CA HIS A 159 8.99 24.87 15.81
C HIS A 159 10.24 25.09 14.95
N GLY A 160 10.19 25.98 13.96
CA GLY A 160 11.32 26.43 13.13
C GLY A 160 11.64 25.54 11.93
N ILE A 161 11.41 24.24 12.02
CA ILE A 161 11.66 23.28 10.92
C ILE A 161 10.58 23.34 9.81
N ILE A 162 10.73 24.24 8.85
CA ILE A 162 9.72 24.50 7.79
C ILE A 162 9.87 23.66 6.51
N ASP A 163 11.05 23.12 6.19
CA ASP A 163 11.27 22.14 5.10
C ASP A 163 12.49 21.26 5.43
N ASN A 164 12.71 20.20 4.66
CA ASN A 164 13.92 19.36 4.72
C ASN A 164 15.19 20.12 4.31
N ARG A 165 15.03 21.27 3.63
CA ARG A 165 16.11 22.19 3.25
C ARG A 165 15.60 23.61 3.37
N MET A 166 16.24 24.41 4.22
CA MET A 166 15.85 25.80 4.46
C MET A 166 17.08 26.64 4.81
N TRP A 167 16.93 27.95 4.68
CA TRP A 167 17.93 28.93 5.09
C TRP A 167 17.30 29.90 6.06
N ASP A 168 18.03 30.23 7.13
CA ASP A 168 17.63 31.24 8.10
C ASP A 168 18.78 32.23 8.28
N PRO A 169 18.60 33.52 7.93
CA PRO A 169 19.64 34.54 8.11
C PRO A 169 20.02 34.79 9.58
N SER A 170 19.17 34.40 10.54
CA SER A 170 19.42 34.59 11.98
C SER A 170 20.20 33.45 12.62
N VAL A 171 20.30 32.30 11.96
CA VAL A 171 21.08 31.16 12.43
C VAL A 171 22.43 31.16 11.71
N GLU A 172 23.48 31.55 12.42
CA GLU A 172 24.83 31.54 11.87
C GLU A 172 25.26 30.11 11.49
N GLY A 173 25.96 29.99 10.35
CA GLY A 173 26.54 28.73 9.89
C GLY A 173 26.01 28.31 8.52
N GLU A 174 25.53 27.07 8.44
CA GLU A 174 25.11 26.44 7.19
C GLU A 174 23.59 26.41 6.99
N ASN A 175 23.17 26.27 5.73
CA ASN A 175 21.78 25.95 5.39
C ASN A 175 21.36 24.66 6.10
N PHE A 176 20.11 24.64 6.56
CA PHE A 176 19.52 23.43 7.14
C PHE A 176 19.43 22.31 6.09
N LYS A 177 19.84 21.11 6.50
CA LYS A 177 19.72 19.85 5.78
C LYS A 177 19.53 18.71 6.78
N ALA A 178 19.31 17.49 6.28
CA ALA A 178 19.02 16.34 7.14
C ALA A 178 20.09 16.03 8.22
N SER A 179 21.35 16.42 8.00
CA SER A 179 22.43 16.23 8.98
C SER A 179 22.63 17.41 9.94
N THR A 180 21.84 18.48 9.81
CA THR A 180 22.01 19.69 10.61
C THR A 180 21.53 19.44 12.04
N THR A 181 22.41 19.65 13.00
CA THR A 181 22.12 19.50 14.44
C THR A 181 22.25 20.83 15.21
N VAL A 182 22.44 21.94 14.49
CA VAL A 182 22.57 23.28 15.04
C VAL A 182 21.28 23.65 15.81
N PRO A 183 21.34 23.85 17.14
CA PRO A 183 20.14 24.07 17.96
C PRO A 183 19.26 25.24 17.52
N GLY A 184 19.84 26.28 16.91
CA GLY A 184 19.11 27.48 16.48
C GLY A 184 17.95 27.21 15.51
N PHE A 185 17.99 26.11 14.75
CA PHE A 185 16.88 25.73 13.87
C PHE A 185 15.73 25.00 14.59
N TYR A 186 16.00 24.42 15.77
CA TYR A 186 15.09 23.53 16.47
C TYR A 186 14.44 24.25 17.65
N LEU A 187 13.23 24.76 17.45
CA LEU A 187 12.48 25.51 18.47
C LEU A 187 11.42 24.64 19.14
N GLY A 188 10.87 25.12 20.26
CA GLY A 188 9.90 24.37 21.06
C GLY A 188 10.55 23.28 21.91
N GLU A 189 9.73 22.35 22.41
CA GLU A 189 10.19 21.26 23.27
C GLU A 189 9.75 19.91 22.70
N PRO A 190 10.68 19.06 22.23
CA PRO A 190 10.32 17.73 21.80
C PRO A 190 10.04 16.83 23.00
N ILE A 191 9.13 15.87 22.82
CA ILE A 191 8.62 14.97 23.87
C ILE A 191 9.72 14.25 24.67
N TRP A 192 10.84 13.90 24.05
CA TRP A 192 11.95 13.27 24.77
C TRP A 192 12.58 14.20 25.81
N ASN A 193 12.61 15.52 25.56
CA ASN A 193 13.05 16.50 26.55
C ASN A 193 12.00 16.70 27.64
N THR A 194 10.70 16.68 27.29
CA THR A 194 9.60 16.72 28.27
C THR A 194 9.68 15.54 29.24
N VAL A 195 9.96 14.34 28.73
CA VAL A 195 10.17 13.13 29.55
C VAL A 195 11.33 13.32 30.54
N ILE A 196 12.47 13.82 30.07
CA ILE A 196 13.64 14.09 30.93
C ILE A 196 13.34 15.13 32.01
N LYS A 197 12.68 16.23 31.65
CA LYS A 197 12.30 17.28 32.61
C LYS A 197 11.35 16.79 33.70
N ASN A 198 10.60 15.72 33.43
CA ASN A 198 9.74 15.05 34.40
C ASN A 198 10.43 13.89 35.15
N GLY A 199 11.76 13.86 35.16
CA GLY A 199 12.55 12.89 35.92
C GLY A 199 12.57 11.48 35.33
N GLN A 200 12.13 11.31 34.09
CA GLN A 200 12.06 10.02 33.40
C GLN A 200 13.16 9.91 32.33
N LYS A 201 13.41 8.69 31.85
CA LYS A 201 14.40 8.43 30.78
C LYS A 201 13.71 8.29 29.42
N SER A 202 14.35 8.82 28.38
CA SER A 202 13.90 8.72 26.99
C SER A 202 14.98 8.09 26.11
N ALA A 203 14.60 7.21 25.18
CA ALA A 203 15.50 6.66 24.18
C ALA A 203 15.01 6.97 22.76
N VAL A 204 15.90 7.39 21.85
CA VAL A 204 15.49 7.78 20.50
C VAL A 204 16.43 7.19 19.44
N PHE A 205 15.87 6.38 18.55
CA PHE A 205 16.56 5.78 17.42
C PHE A 205 16.21 6.54 16.13
N PHE A 206 17.09 7.46 15.71
CA PHE A 206 17.05 8.16 14.41
C PHE A 206 15.90 9.15 14.16
N TRP A 207 15.13 9.53 15.18
CA TRP A 207 14.03 10.49 14.97
C TRP A 207 14.57 11.87 14.55
N PRO A 208 14.00 12.53 13.51
CA PRO A 208 14.43 13.88 13.11
C PRO A 208 14.45 14.88 14.27
N GLY A 209 15.61 15.48 14.52
CA GLY A 209 15.86 16.41 15.62
C GLY A 209 16.35 15.78 16.92
N SER A 210 16.42 14.45 17.05
CA SER A 210 16.90 13.81 18.29
C SER A 210 18.38 14.02 18.58
N GLU A 211 19.17 14.36 17.56
CA GLU A 211 20.61 14.63 17.68
C GLU A 211 20.93 16.08 18.02
N ALA A 212 19.96 16.99 17.82
CA ALA A 212 20.08 18.40 18.13
C ALA A 212 19.93 18.63 19.64
N GLU A 213 20.73 19.54 20.19
CA GLU A 213 20.66 19.90 21.60
C GLU A 213 19.60 20.99 21.83
N VAL A 214 18.35 20.58 21.99
CA VAL A 214 17.22 21.51 22.12
C VAL A 214 17.08 21.90 23.59
N GLY A 215 17.21 23.19 23.90
CA GLY A 215 17.11 23.69 25.28
C GLY A 215 18.15 23.09 26.23
N GLY A 216 19.35 22.78 25.74
CA GLY A 216 20.43 22.18 26.53
C GLY A 216 20.24 20.69 26.84
N LEU A 217 19.27 20.03 26.20
CA LEU A 217 18.93 18.63 26.45
C LEU A 217 18.96 17.80 25.16
N LYS A 218 19.28 16.52 25.34
CA LYS A 218 19.16 15.43 24.35
C LYS A 218 18.50 14.23 25.02
N PRO A 219 17.93 13.28 24.25
CA PRO A 219 17.44 12.04 24.83
C PRO A 219 18.50 11.35 25.69
N THR A 220 18.09 10.69 26.78
CA THR A 220 18.99 9.91 27.66
C THR A 220 19.83 8.90 26.86
N TYR A 221 19.20 8.23 25.90
CA TYR A 221 19.86 7.37 24.92
C TYR A 221 19.48 7.84 23.52
N PHE A 222 20.45 8.05 22.63
CA PHE A 222 20.14 8.35 21.23
C PHE A 222 21.18 7.74 20.28
N MET A 223 20.75 7.49 19.05
CA MET A 223 21.61 7.00 17.99
C MET A 223 21.81 8.09 16.94
N LYS A 224 23.07 8.33 16.54
CA LYS A 224 23.37 9.20 15.40
C LYS A 224 22.88 8.56 14.10
N TYR A 225 22.21 9.33 13.25
CA TYR A 225 21.60 8.82 12.04
C TYR A 225 22.61 8.09 11.16
N ASN A 226 22.29 6.84 10.82
CA ASN A 226 23.01 6.05 9.85
C ASN A 226 22.01 5.15 9.11
N GLY A 227 21.59 5.60 7.93
CA GLY A 227 20.60 4.89 7.10
C GLY A 227 20.97 3.44 6.77
N SER A 228 22.27 3.11 6.79
CA SER A 228 22.77 1.76 6.50
C SER A 228 22.53 0.75 7.64
N VAL A 229 22.09 1.21 8.83
CA VAL A 229 21.77 0.29 9.93
C VAL A 229 20.51 -0.52 9.61
N PRO A 230 20.58 -1.87 9.62
CA PRO A 230 19.43 -2.73 9.33
C PRO A 230 18.25 -2.48 10.27
N PHE A 231 17.02 -2.60 9.77
CA PHE A 231 15.82 -2.36 10.58
C PHE A 231 15.70 -3.32 11.76
N SER A 232 16.10 -4.59 11.59
CA SER A 232 16.14 -5.56 12.69
C SER A 232 17.02 -5.07 13.84
N THR A 233 18.20 -4.53 13.56
CA THR A 233 19.09 -3.96 14.57
C THR A 233 18.43 -2.78 15.32
N ARG A 234 17.60 -1.98 14.63
CA ARG A 234 16.86 -0.89 15.28
C ARG A 234 15.81 -1.44 16.24
N VAL A 235 15.08 -2.48 15.83
CA VAL A 235 14.09 -3.18 16.68
C VAL A 235 14.77 -3.85 17.86
N ASP A 236 15.88 -4.55 17.65
CA ASP A 236 16.66 -5.19 18.71
C ASP A 236 17.12 -4.17 19.76
N GLN A 237 17.57 -2.99 19.33
CA GLN A 237 17.96 -1.92 20.24
C GLN A 237 16.79 -1.39 21.07
N ILE A 238 15.59 -1.24 20.48
CA ILE A 238 14.37 -0.86 21.21
C ILE A 238 14.09 -1.90 22.30
N VAL A 239 14.14 -3.18 21.96
CA VAL A 239 13.92 -4.28 22.92
C VAL A 239 14.98 -4.25 24.01
N GLN A 240 16.25 -4.07 23.68
CA GLN A 240 17.33 -3.97 24.65
C GLN A 240 17.12 -2.82 25.64
N TRP A 241 16.70 -1.64 25.16
CA TRP A 241 16.36 -0.53 26.04
C TRP A 241 15.21 -0.87 27.00
N LEU A 242 14.17 -1.55 26.51
CA LEU A 242 13.04 -2.00 27.33
C LEU A 242 13.42 -3.10 28.34
N LEU A 243 14.52 -3.81 28.12
CA LEU A 243 15.05 -4.85 29.02
C LEU A 243 16.04 -4.32 30.06
N LEU A 244 16.40 -3.04 30.02
CA LEU A 244 17.29 -2.44 31.02
C LEU A 244 16.70 -2.55 32.45
N PRO A 245 17.56 -2.50 33.50
CA PRO A 245 17.12 -2.35 34.88
C PRO A 245 16.17 -1.16 35.07
N GLU A 246 15.24 -1.24 36.03
CA GLU A 246 14.17 -0.22 36.22
C GLU A 246 14.71 1.21 36.32
N ASP A 247 15.84 1.40 37.00
CA ASP A 247 16.50 2.70 37.18
C ASP A 247 17.16 3.23 35.91
N GLN A 248 17.41 2.38 34.90
CA GLN A 248 18.02 2.74 33.61
C GLN A 248 17.02 2.69 32.45
N ARG A 249 15.89 2.01 32.60
CA ARG A 249 14.92 1.78 31.55
C ARG A 249 14.23 3.08 31.12
N PRO A 250 14.17 3.39 29.81
CA PRO A 250 13.39 4.52 29.33
C PRO A 250 11.89 4.25 29.45
N SER A 251 11.16 5.29 29.85
CA SER A 251 9.68 5.32 29.83
C SER A 251 9.13 5.69 28.46
N PHE A 252 9.95 6.34 27.63
CA PHE A 252 9.61 6.73 26.27
C PHE A 252 10.69 6.26 25.31
N VAL A 253 10.29 5.56 24.25
CA VAL A 253 11.17 5.15 23.15
C VAL A 253 10.58 5.67 21.84
N ALA A 254 11.38 6.32 21.01
CA ALA A 254 10.98 6.68 19.65
C ALA A 254 11.93 6.06 18.62
N ALA A 255 11.41 5.62 17.48
CA ALA A 255 12.20 5.03 16.41
C ALA A 255 11.70 5.44 15.02
N TYR A 256 12.66 5.64 14.11
CA TYR A 256 12.43 5.98 12.72
C TYR A 256 12.90 4.85 11.78
N ILE A 257 12.04 4.49 10.84
CA ILE A 257 12.31 3.56 9.74
C ILE A 257 12.08 4.32 8.42
N SER A 258 13.05 4.27 7.49
CA SER A 258 13.02 5.07 6.25
C SER A 258 12.18 4.47 5.12
N GLN A 259 11.59 3.30 5.35
CA GLN A 259 10.71 2.62 4.39
C GLN A 259 9.26 2.72 4.87
N PRO A 260 8.29 2.77 3.93
CA PRO A 260 8.44 2.58 2.49
C PRO A 260 8.84 3.83 1.66
N ASP A 261 9.13 4.98 2.28
CA ASP A 261 9.45 6.25 1.58
C ASP A 261 10.53 6.11 0.51
N GLU A 262 11.69 5.53 0.84
CA GLU A 262 12.80 5.39 -0.12
C GLU A 262 12.39 4.60 -1.38
N ASN A 263 11.66 3.48 -1.21
CA ASN A 263 11.14 2.72 -2.34
C ASN A 263 10.02 3.48 -3.08
N GLY A 264 9.19 4.23 -2.35
CA GLY A 264 8.17 5.11 -2.91
C GLY A 264 8.77 6.19 -3.81
N HIS A 265 9.84 6.83 -3.37
CA HIS A 265 10.59 7.81 -4.15
C HIS A 265 11.20 7.20 -5.43
N LYS A 266 11.75 5.98 -5.33
CA LYS A 266 12.46 5.36 -6.45
C LYS A 266 11.53 4.72 -7.48
N TYR A 267 10.43 4.10 -7.05
CA TYR A 267 9.60 3.25 -7.89
C TYR A 267 8.12 3.69 -7.96
N GLY A 268 7.70 4.64 -7.12
CA GLY A 268 6.31 5.07 -7.00
C GLY A 268 5.51 4.25 -5.99
N PRO A 269 4.41 4.83 -5.45
CA PRO A 269 3.65 4.29 -4.31
C PRO A 269 2.89 2.98 -4.62
N PHE A 270 2.61 2.72 -5.90
CA PHE A 270 1.90 1.51 -6.34
C PHE A 270 2.83 0.43 -6.89
N SER A 271 4.15 0.58 -6.73
CA SER A 271 5.11 -0.40 -7.23
C SER A 271 5.10 -1.71 -6.45
N GLU A 272 5.54 -2.78 -7.12
CA GLU A 272 5.81 -4.07 -6.46
C GLU A 272 6.87 -3.92 -5.36
N LYS A 273 7.86 -3.05 -5.54
CA LYS A 273 8.91 -2.81 -4.53
C LYS A 273 8.35 -2.26 -3.22
N VAL A 274 7.46 -1.27 -3.28
CA VAL A 274 6.75 -0.76 -2.08
C VAL A 274 5.86 -1.84 -1.47
N THR A 275 5.18 -2.63 -2.30
CA THR A 275 4.29 -3.70 -1.86
C THR A 275 5.06 -4.77 -1.06
N LEU A 276 6.20 -5.22 -1.59
CA LEU A 276 7.06 -6.19 -0.91
C LEU A 276 7.71 -5.63 0.37
N GLU A 277 8.09 -4.35 0.36
CA GLU A 277 8.68 -3.70 1.54
C GLU A 277 7.67 -3.58 2.68
N THR A 278 6.43 -3.21 2.36
CA THR A 278 5.35 -3.05 3.35
C THR A 278 4.93 -4.38 4.00
N TYR A 279 5.14 -5.49 3.29
CA TYR A 279 4.76 -6.83 3.74
C TYR A 279 5.73 -7.46 4.75
N ARG A 280 6.97 -6.97 4.82
CA ARG A 280 8.02 -7.50 5.69
C ARG A 280 7.86 -7.01 7.13
#